data_AF-A0A0D2FNF2-F1
#
_entry.id   AF-A0A0D2FNF2-F1
#
_cell.length_a   1.000
_cell.length_b   1.000
_cell.length_c   1.000
_cell.angle_alpha   90.00
_cell.angle_beta   90.00
_cell.angle_gamma   90.00
#
_symmetry.space_group_name_H-M   'P 1'
#
loop_
_entity.id
_entity.type
_entity.pdbx_description
1 polymer ?
#
loop_
_entity_poly.entity_id
_entity_poly.type
_entity_poly.pdbx_seq_one_letter_code
_entity_poly.pdbx_strand_id
1 'polypeptide(L)'
;MARLQQSPGLMAPARSQLIETAKSVIDGYNKFTNQDILAPRSPTCMHIILPTCAGIPPCNNEPFTVVLDQFLPLFLKIFVLTIDEDEIVVDEAARKVVFHAKSTGESVAGPYRNEYDE
;
A
#
# COMPACT_ATOMS: atom_id res chain seq x y z
N MET A 1 2.10 -13.82 48.61
CA MET A 1 2.82 -13.67 47.32
C MET A 1 1.84 -13.14 46.30
N ALA A 2 1.92 -11.84 45.97
CA ALA A 2 1.02 -11.20 45.03
C ALA A 2 1.41 -11.59 43.60
N ARG A 3 0.45 -12.12 42.82
CA ARG A 3 0.58 -12.28 41.37
C ARG A 3 0.61 -10.89 40.75
N LEU A 4 1.73 -10.53 40.13
CA LEU A 4 1.81 -9.38 39.25
C LEU A 4 0.85 -9.62 38.07
N GLN A 5 -0.25 -8.90 38.04
CA GLN A 5 -1.08 -8.79 36.85
C GLN A 5 -0.23 -8.08 35.79
N GLN A 6 0.10 -8.78 34.71
CA GLN A 6 0.63 -8.15 33.51
C GLN A 6 -0.49 -7.31 32.91
N SER A 7 -0.25 -6.00 32.77
CA SER A 7 -1.04 -5.12 31.92
C SER A 7 -1.08 -5.69 30.49
N PRO A 8 -2.15 -5.52 29.71
CA PRO A 8 -2.17 -5.91 28.31
C PRO A 8 -1.23 -4.98 27.54
N GLY A 9 0.06 -5.32 27.53
CA GLY A 9 1.03 -4.71 26.63
C GLY A 9 0.58 -5.00 25.20
N LEU A 10 0.62 -3.97 24.35
CA LEU A 10 0.33 -4.07 22.93
C LEU A 10 1.19 -5.22 22.36
N MET A 11 0.58 -6.38 22.08
CA MET A 11 1.28 -7.50 21.44
C MET A 11 1.78 -7.02 20.07
N ALA A 12 3.01 -7.37 19.71
CA ALA A 12 3.49 -7.14 18.36
C ALA A 12 2.56 -7.87 17.36
N PRO A 13 2.23 -7.26 16.21
CA PRO A 13 1.40 -7.93 15.20
C PRO A 13 2.04 -9.24 14.75
N ALA A 14 1.23 -10.29 14.62
CA ALA A 14 1.69 -11.55 14.04
C ALA A 14 1.99 -11.37 12.55
N ARG A 15 2.87 -12.22 11.98
CA ARG A 15 3.17 -12.26 10.53
C ARG A 15 1.91 -12.20 9.64
N SER A 16 0.90 -13.01 9.96
CA SER A 16 -0.36 -13.05 9.20
C SER A 16 -1.11 -11.72 9.23
N GLN A 17 -1.12 -11.05 10.38
CA GLN A 17 -1.75 -9.74 10.54
C GLN A 17 -1.02 -8.65 9.74
N LEU A 18 0.32 -8.72 9.66
CA LEU A 18 1.11 -7.82 8.81
C LEU A 18 0.75 -8.00 7.33
N ILE A 19 0.68 -9.25 6.88
CA ILE A 19 0.32 -9.59 5.49
C ILE A 19 -1.11 -9.12 5.18
N GLU A 20 -2.08 -9.41 6.05
CA GLU A 20 -3.47 -8.98 5.86
C GLU A 20 -3.59 -7.46 5.78
N THR A 21 -2.91 -6.73 6.68
CA THR A 21 -2.87 -5.27 6.65
C THR A 21 -2.24 -4.77 5.35
N ALA A 22 -1.14 -5.37 4.90
CA ALA A 22 -0.48 -4.95 3.67
C ALA A 22 -1.32 -5.25 2.42
N LYS A 23 -2.03 -6.39 2.38
CA LYS A 23 -2.98 -6.73 1.30
C LYS A 23 -4.16 -5.76 1.22
N SER A 24 -4.59 -5.20 2.35
CA SER A 24 -5.64 -4.17 2.35
C SER A 24 -5.24 -2.91 1.54
N VAL A 25 -3.95 -2.62 1.40
CA VAL A 25 -3.45 -1.56 0.50
C VAL A 25 -3.71 -1.94 -0.96
N ILE A 26 -3.42 -3.19 -1.33
CA ILE A 26 -3.68 -3.71 -2.68
C ILE A 26 -5.18 -3.71 -2.99
N ASP A 27 -6.01 -4.13 -2.03
CA ASP A 27 -7.46 -4.10 -2.15
C ASP A 27 -7.99 -2.67 -2.37
N GLY A 28 -7.41 -1.69 -1.68
CA GLY A 28 -7.72 -0.27 -1.86
C GLY A 28 -7.48 0.19 -3.29
N TYR A 29 -6.32 -0.16 -3.86
CA TYR A 29 -6.01 0.12 -5.27
C TYR A 29 -6.94 -0.59 -6.25
N ASN A 30 -7.35 -1.83 -5.96
CA ASN A 30 -8.25 -2.59 -6.84
C ASN A 30 -9.70 -2.08 -6.81
N LYS A 31 -10.12 -1.38 -5.76
CA LYS A 31 -11.39 -0.63 -5.74
C LYS A 31 -11.28 0.72 -6.46
N PHE A 32 -10.05 1.23 -6.56
CA PHE A 32 -9.68 2.37 -7.40
C PHE A 32 -10.44 3.67 -7.09
N THR A 33 -10.64 3.95 -5.80
CA THR A 33 -11.14 5.24 -5.32
C THR A 33 -10.15 5.89 -4.35
N ASN A 34 -10.17 7.21 -4.28
CA ASN A 34 -9.31 7.96 -3.36
C ASN A 34 -9.54 7.52 -1.90
N GLN A 35 -10.81 7.34 -1.51
CA GLN A 35 -11.19 6.89 -0.18
C GLN A 35 -10.64 5.49 0.14
N ASP A 36 -10.80 4.52 -0.78
CA ASP A 36 -10.37 3.14 -0.54
C ASP A 36 -8.85 3.01 -0.49
N ILE A 37 -8.11 3.73 -1.34
CA ILE A 37 -6.64 3.74 -1.35
C ILE A 37 -6.07 4.34 -0.07
N LEU A 38 -6.72 5.37 0.48
CA LEU A 38 -6.28 6.06 1.69
C LEU A 38 -6.71 5.36 2.98
N ALA A 39 -7.77 4.55 2.96
CA ALA A 39 -8.36 3.90 4.14
C ALA A 39 -7.36 3.13 5.05
N PRO A 40 -6.40 2.33 4.53
CA PRO A 40 -5.48 1.58 5.39
C PRO A 40 -4.34 2.42 5.98
N ARG A 41 -4.25 3.70 5.63
CA ARG A 41 -3.13 4.57 6.02
C ARG A 41 -3.38 5.19 7.39
N SER A 42 -2.32 5.27 8.21
CA SER A 42 -2.36 6.08 9.43
C SER A 42 -2.42 7.58 9.10
N PRO A 43 -2.86 8.45 10.02
CA PRO A 43 -2.86 9.90 9.80
C PRO A 43 -1.49 10.50 9.48
N THR A 44 -0.41 9.84 9.90
CA THR A 44 0.99 10.27 9.70
C THR A 44 1.71 9.48 8.62
N CYS A 45 0.99 8.70 7.81
CA CYS A 45 1.58 7.88 6.76
C CYS A 45 2.28 8.75 5.70
N MET A 46 3.46 8.30 5.26
CA MET A 46 4.21 8.88 4.15
C MET A 46 4.16 7.93 2.96
N HIS A 47 3.90 8.48 1.76
CA HIS A 47 4.03 7.79 0.49
C HIS A 47 5.37 8.19 -0.13
N ILE A 48 6.13 7.20 -0.57
CA ILE A 48 7.46 7.37 -1.15
C ILE A 48 7.45 6.67 -2.50
N ILE A 49 7.80 7.40 -3.55
CA ILE A 49 7.91 6.85 -4.91
C ILE A 49 9.38 6.72 -5.26
N LEU A 50 9.75 5.54 -5.73
CA LEU A 50 11.07 5.20 -6.24
C LEU A 50 10.94 4.66 -7.68
N PRO A 51 12.00 4.73 -8.50
CA PRO A 51 13.28 5.39 -8.21
C PRO A 51 13.13 6.93 -8.13
N THR A 52 14.03 7.60 -7.39
CA THR A 52 13.96 9.06 -7.16
C THR A 52 14.06 9.90 -8.44
N CYS A 53 14.57 9.34 -9.54
CA CYS A 53 14.61 9.99 -10.85
C CYS A 53 13.21 10.23 -11.45
N ALA A 54 12.15 9.61 -10.92
CA ALA A 54 10.77 9.93 -11.27
C ALA A 54 10.36 11.36 -10.83
N GLY A 55 11.15 12.01 -9.96
CA GLY A 55 10.97 13.41 -9.60
C GLY A 55 9.78 13.69 -8.67
N ILE A 56 9.16 12.65 -8.10
CA ILE A 56 8.04 12.80 -7.17
C ILE A 56 8.57 12.76 -5.72
N PRO A 57 8.47 13.86 -4.95
CA PRO A 57 8.95 13.90 -3.58
C PRO A 57 8.06 13.07 -2.64
N PRO A 58 8.59 12.59 -1.50
CA PRO A 58 7.78 11.98 -0.45
C PRO A 58 6.63 12.90 -0.01
N CYS A 59 5.43 12.36 0.15
CA CYS A 59 4.25 13.12 0.53
C CYS A 59 3.43 12.42 1.62
N ASN A 60 2.78 13.20 2.49
CA ASN A 60 1.82 12.66 3.45
C ASN A 60 0.44 12.46 2.77
N ASN A 61 -0.58 12.08 3.54
CA ASN A 61 -1.92 11.79 2.99
C ASN A 61 -2.53 12.95 2.19
N GLU A 62 -2.38 14.21 2.58
CA GLU A 62 -3.08 15.34 1.95
C GLU A 62 -2.57 15.63 0.52
N PRO A 63 -1.29 15.96 0.28
CA PRO A 63 -0.72 15.98 -1.06
C PRO A 63 -0.86 14.66 -1.83
N PHE A 64 -0.85 13.50 -1.17
CA PHE A 64 -1.07 12.24 -1.89
C PHE A 64 -2.49 12.10 -2.43
N THR A 65 -3.51 12.59 -1.71
CA THR A 65 -4.89 12.68 -2.23
C THR A 65 -4.94 13.48 -3.54
N VAL A 66 -4.21 14.60 -3.61
CA VAL A 66 -4.12 15.44 -4.82
C VAL A 66 -3.45 14.69 -5.97
N VAL A 67 -2.42 13.90 -5.69
CA VAL A 67 -1.79 13.02 -6.69
C VAL A 67 -2.80 11.99 -7.21
N LEU A 68 -3.57 11.37 -6.32
CA LEU A 68 -4.60 10.40 -6.70
C LEU A 68 -5.74 11.05 -7.50
N ASP A 69 -6.16 12.28 -7.17
CA ASP A 69 -7.18 13.02 -7.92
C ASP A 69 -6.75 13.29 -9.37
N GLN A 70 -5.44 13.41 -9.62
CA GLN A 70 -4.88 13.55 -10.97
C GLN A 70 -4.69 12.19 -11.66
N PHE A 71 -4.32 11.15 -10.91
CA PHE A 71 -3.99 9.83 -11.43
C PHE A 71 -5.24 9.01 -11.80
N LEU A 72 -6.24 8.93 -10.90
CA LEU A 72 -7.40 8.06 -11.09
C LEU A 72 -8.18 8.36 -12.38
N PRO A 73 -8.45 9.62 -12.76
CA PRO A 73 -9.16 9.93 -14.01
C PRO A 73 -8.44 9.53 -15.29
N LEU A 74 -7.13 9.20 -15.23
CA LEU A 74 -6.37 8.75 -16.39
C LEU A 74 -6.74 7.33 -16.82
N PHE A 75 -7.42 6.57 -15.96
CA PHE A 75 -7.87 5.20 -16.22
C PHE A 75 -9.37 5.18 -16.51
N LEU A 76 -9.74 4.57 -17.63
CA LEU A 76 -11.08 4.67 -18.19
C LEU A 76 -12.08 3.72 -17.53
N LYS A 77 -11.65 2.51 -17.16
CA LYS A 77 -12.55 1.47 -16.64
C LYS A 77 -11.89 0.48 -15.69
N ILE A 78 -10.71 0.00 -16.04
CA ILE A 78 -10.08 -1.14 -15.35
C ILE A 78 -8.67 -0.74 -14.98
N PHE A 79 -8.37 -0.79 -13.68
CA PHE A 79 -7.04 -0.88 -13.12
C PHE A 79 -7.03 -2.11 -12.21
N VAL A 80 -6.02 -2.96 -12.37
CA VAL A 80 -5.84 -4.16 -11.56
C VAL A 80 -4.39 -4.18 -11.09
N LEU A 81 -4.21 -4.33 -9.78
CA LEU A 81 -2.94 -4.55 -9.10
C LEU A 81 -2.93 -5.97 -8.54
N THR A 82 -1.97 -6.77 -8.97
CA THR A 82 -1.72 -8.14 -8.50
C THR A 82 -0.38 -8.21 -7.80
N ILE A 83 -0.26 -9.08 -6.80
CA ILE A 83 0.99 -9.38 -6.10
C ILE A 83 1.40 -10.83 -6.34
N ASP A 84 2.70 -11.12 -6.28
CA ASP A 84 3.18 -12.49 -6.17
C ASP A 84 3.08 -12.97 -4.71
N GLU A 85 2.23 -13.97 -4.49
CA GLU A 85 1.94 -14.52 -3.16
C GLU A 85 3.07 -15.43 -2.65
N ASP A 86 3.88 -16.00 -3.54
CA ASP A 86 4.96 -16.91 -3.19
C ASP A 86 6.25 -16.14 -2.81
N GLU A 87 6.33 -14.86 -3.15
CA GLU A 87 7.52 -14.00 -2.93
C GLU A 87 7.32 -12.92 -1.83
N ILE A 88 6.30 -13.04 -0.98
CA ILE A 88 6.05 -12.07 0.10
C ILE A 88 7.18 -12.12 1.15
N VAL A 89 7.92 -11.02 1.27
CA VAL A 89 8.94 -10.84 2.32
C VAL A 89 8.33 -10.08 3.49
N VAL A 90 8.47 -10.62 4.71
CA VAL A 90 7.98 -10.00 5.94
C VAL A 90 9.10 -9.86 6.94
N ASP A 91 9.36 -8.64 7.37
CA ASP A 91 10.18 -8.31 8.54
C ASP A 91 9.25 -7.99 9.71
N GLU A 92 9.05 -8.98 10.58
CA GLU A 92 8.15 -8.87 11.73
C GLU A 92 8.65 -7.86 12.77
N ALA A 93 9.97 -7.74 12.94
CA ALA A 93 10.56 -6.81 13.90
C ALA A 93 10.39 -5.35 13.45
N ALA A 94 10.63 -5.07 12.16
CA ALA A 94 10.41 -3.75 11.58
C ALA A 94 8.95 -3.46 11.21
N ARG A 95 8.07 -4.48 11.25
CA ARG A 95 6.67 -4.44 10.78
C ARG A 95 6.57 -3.99 9.32
N LYS A 96 7.41 -4.56 8.47
CA LYS A 96 7.44 -4.28 7.02
C LYS A 96 7.03 -5.51 6.23
N VAL A 97 6.28 -5.28 5.16
CA VAL A 97 5.91 -6.29 4.17
C VAL A 97 6.29 -5.74 2.81
N VAL A 98 6.95 -6.57 2.01
CA VAL A 98 7.33 -6.25 0.63
C VAL A 98 6.59 -7.20 -0.30
N PHE A 99 6.08 -6.65 -1.40
CA PHE A 99 5.40 -7.37 -2.45
C PHE A 99 6.10 -7.11 -3.77
N HIS A 100 6.28 -8.14 -4.57
CA HIS A 100 6.43 -7.96 -6.01
C HIS A 100 5.04 -7.73 -6.60
N ALA A 101 4.81 -6.58 -7.26
CA ALA A 101 3.49 -6.22 -7.74
C ALA A 101 3.48 -5.84 -9.23
N LYS A 102 2.38 -6.16 -9.91
CA LYS A 102 2.14 -5.82 -11.32
C LYS A 102 0.80 -5.13 -11.45
N SER A 103 0.75 -4.06 -12.24
CA SER A 103 -0.48 -3.38 -12.57
C SER A 103 -0.79 -3.42 -14.06
N THR A 104 -2.08 -3.51 -14.37
CA THR A 104 -2.60 -3.41 -15.73
C THR A 104 -3.82 -2.52 -15.75
N GLY A 105 -4.07 -1.84 -16.86
CA GLY A 105 -5.30 -1.09 -17.03
C GLY A 105 -5.54 -0.53 -18.41
N GLU A 106 -6.70 0.09 -18.59
CA GLU A 106 -7.04 0.86 -19.78
C GLU A 106 -6.96 2.35 -19.46
N SER A 107 -5.96 3.04 -20.02
CA SER A 107 -5.79 4.47 -19.84
C SER A 107 -6.32 5.27 -21.02
N VAL A 108 -6.46 6.58 -20.83
CA VAL A 108 -6.76 7.54 -21.92
C VAL A 108 -5.74 7.50 -23.06
N ALA A 109 -4.51 7.00 -22.82
CA ALA A 109 -3.45 6.86 -23.80
C ALA A 109 -3.34 5.44 -24.39
N GLY A 110 -4.26 4.53 -24.04
CA GLY A 110 -4.24 3.12 -24.45
C GLY A 110 -3.90 2.16 -23.30
N PRO A 111 -3.55 0.90 -23.61
CA PRO A 111 -3.25 -0.12 -22.61
C PRO A 111 -2.07 0.28 -21.73
N TYR A 112 -2.28 0.25 -20.41
CA TYR A 112 -1.27 0.50 -19.38
C TYR A 112 -0.81 -0.83 -18.77
N ARG A 113 0.50 -0.96 -18.57
CA ARG A 113 1.15 -2.06 -17.85
C ARG A 113 2.32 -1.48 -17.07
N ASN A 114 2.46 -1.89 -15.82
CA ASN A 114 3.61 -1.51 -15.00
C ASN A 114 3.94 -2.62 -14.00
N GLU A 115 5.13 -2.55 -13.44
CA GLU A 115 5.69 -3.51 -12.50
C GLU A 115 6.43 -2.72 -11.40
N TYR A 116 6.37 -3.23 -10.16
CA TYR A 116 6.89 -2.57 -8.96
C TYR A 116 7.80 -3.56 -8.22
N ASP A 117 9.10 -3.28 -8.29
CA ASP A 117 10.18 -4.20 -7.93
C ASP A 117 11.15 -3.57 -6.91
N GLU A 118 10.68 -3.17 -5.71
CA GLU A 118 11.56 -2.63 -4.66
C GLU A 118 11.12 -2.98 -3.22
#